data_AF-A0A1I3DRQ4-F1
#
_entry.id   AF-A0A1I3DRQ4-F1
#
_cell.length_a   1.000
_cell.length_b   1.000
_cell.length_c   1.000
_cell.angle_alpha   90.00
_cell.angle_beta   90.00
_cell.angle_gamma   90.00
#
_symmetry.space_group_name_H-M   'P 1'
#
loop_
_entity.id
_entity.type
_entity.pdbx_description
1 polymer ?
#
loop_
_entity_poly.entity_id
_entity_poly.type
_entity_poly.pdbx_seq_one_letter_code
_entity_poly.pdbx_strand_id
1 'polypeptide(L)' 'MLREEQLSILKDISQSVAFADDRNGKVGELIADGYVTKDGDLFELTAKGITAVEEHAAALAASDVEPTSVSSDRST' A
#
# COMPACT_ATOMS: atom_id res chain seq x y z
N MET A 1 4.11 -12.38 2.34
CA MET A 1 4.20 -11.15 1.53
C MET A 1 2.78 -10.75 1.16
N LEU A 2 2.45 -9.46 1.26
CA LEU A 2 1.10 -8.95 1.00
C LEU A 2 0.81 -8.91 -0.50
N ARG A 3 -0.44 -9.16 -0.89
CA ARG A 3 -0.92 -8.98 -2.27
C ARG A 3 -1.27 -7.51 -2.52
N GLU A 4 -1.26 -7.09 -3.79
CA GLU A 4 -1.65 -5.71 -4.18
C GLU A 4 -3.04 -5.33 -3.65
N GLU A 5 -3.97 -6.26 -3.65
CA GLU A 5 -5.31 -6.03 -3.12
C GLU A 5 -5.32 -5.79 -1.60
N GLN A 6 -4.46 -6.50 -0.85
CA GLN A 6 -4.30 -6.27 0.59
C GLN A 6 -3.63 -4.92 0.84
N LEU A 7 -2.63 -4.55 0.03
CA LEU A 7 -1.99 -3.23 0.07
C LEU A 7 -2.98 -2.10 -0.24
N SER A 8 -3.89 -2.29 -1.20
CA SER A 8 -4.95 -1.33 -1.49
C SER A 8 -5.84 -1.09 -0.28
N ILE A 9 -6.20 -2.14 0.47
CA ILE A 9 -7.00 -2.01 1.69
C ILE A 9 -6.24 -1.25 2.77
N LEU A 10 -4.96 -1.58 2.98
CA LEU A 10 -4.12 -0.85 3.95
C LEU A 10 -4.01 0.64 3.59
N LYS A 11 -3.90 0.95 2.30
CA LYS A 11 -3.91 2.33 1.80
C LYS A 11 -5.25 3.02 2.05
N ASP A 12 -6.37 2.37 1.73
CA ASP A 12 -7.71 2.91 1.99
C ASP A 12 -7.89 3.25 3.48
N ILE A 13 -7.49 2.34 4.38
CA ILE A 13 -7.49 2.55 5.84
C ILE A 13 -6.63 3.75 6.23
N SER A 14 -5.40 3.85 5.70
CA SER A 14 -4.49 4.98 6.00
C SER A 14 -5.07 6.35 5.62
N GLN A 15 -5.94 6.37 4.60
CA GLN A 15 -6.58 7.58 4.09
C GLN A 15 -7.98 7.80 4.71
N SER A 16 -8.38 6.96 5.67
CA SER A 16 -9.72 6.95 6.27
C SER A 16 -10.83 6.81 5.22
N VAL A 17 -10.58 6.00 4.18
CA VAL A 17 -11.53 5.72 3.10
C VAL A 17 -12.27 4.42 3.41
N ALA A 18 -13.60 4.46 3.30
CA ALA A 18 -14.43 3.28 3.42
C ALA A 18 -14.19 2.33 2.23
N PHE A 19 -14.02 1.05 2.52
CA PHE A 19 -13.86 0.00 1.52
C PHE A 19 -15.10 -0.90 1.47
N ALA A 20 -15.27 -1.61 0.36
CA ALA A 20 -16.43 -2.45 0.13
C ALA A 20 -16.45 -3.72 1.01
N ASP A 21 -17.64 -4.18 1.39
CA ASP A 21 -17.84 -5.27 2.36
C ASP A 21 -17.31 -6.64 1.90
N ASP A 22 -17.15 -6.85 0.59
CA ASP A 22 -16.54 -8.04 0.01
C ASP A 22 -15.05 -8.20 0.39
N ARG A 23 -14.43 -7.11 0.86
CA ARG A 23 -13.05 -7.09 1.34
C ARG A 23 -12.91 -7.43 2.82
N ASN A 24 -14.01 -7.59 3.57
CA ASN A 24 -13.99 -7.90 5.00
C ASN A 24 -13.22 -9.18 5.34
N GLY A 25 -13.28 -10.21 4.48
CA GLY A 25 -12.48 -11.44 4.68
C GLY A 25 -10.97 -11.18 4.64
N LYS A 26 -10.52 -10.28 3.74
CA LYS A 26 -9.11 -9.90 3.59
C LYS A 26 -8.66 -8.99 4.72
N VAL A 27 -9.53 -8.11 5.20
CA VAL A 27 -9.30 -7.33 6.42
C VAL A 27 -9.13 -8.25 7.63
N GLY A 28 -9.93 -9.31 7.72
CA GLY A 28 -9.77 -10.33 8.75
C GLY A 28 -8.38 -10.97 8.76
N GLU A 29 -7.86 -11.34 7.57
CA GLU A 29 -6.48 -11.83 7.43
C GLU A 29 -5.45 -10.77 7.86
N LEU A 30 -5.62 -9.51 7.45
CA LEU A 30 -4.72 -8.41 7.82
C LEU A 30 -4.70 -8.15 9.32
N ILE A 31 -5.83 -8.34 10.01
CA ILE A 31 -5.93 -8.26 11.47
C ILE A 31 -5.22 -9.45 12.11
N ALA A 32 -5.47 -10.67 11.63
CA ALA A 32 -4.81 -11.87 12.15
C ALA A 32 -3.29 -11.81 11.99
N ASP A 33 -2.81 -11.25 10.89
CA ASP A 33 -1.39 -11.05 10.59
C ASP A 33 -0.79 -9.82 11.28
N GLY A 34 -1.59 -9.03 12.00
CA GLY A 34 -1.17 -7.88 12.79
C GLY A 34 -0.80 -6.63 11.99
N TYR A 35 -1.26 -6.52 10.73
CA TYR A 35 -1.12 -5.29 9.93
C TYR A 35 -2.19 -4.24 10.28
N VAL A 36 -3.36 -4.69 10.71
CA VAL A 36 -4.50 -3.85 11.07
C VAL A 36 -4.93 -4.18 12.50
N THR A 37 -5.33 -3.17 13.25
CA THR A 37 -6.08 -3.33 14.50
C THR A 37 -7.49 -2.80 14.31
N LYS A 38 -8.45 -3.39 14.99
CA LYS A 38 -9.85 -2.93 14.99
C LYS A 38 -10.12 -2.23 16.31
N ASP A 39 -10.51 -0.95 16.25
CA ASP A 39 -10.96 -0.18 17.40
C ASP A 39 -12.45 0.16 17.23
N GLY A 40 -13.31 -0.61 17.92
CA GLY A 40 -14.76 -0.52 17.74
C GLY A 40 -15.17 -0.85 16.31
N ASP A 41 -15.71 0.15 15.61
CA ASP A 41 -16.13 0.03 14.20
C ASP A 41 -15.05 0.52 13.21
N LEU A 42 -13.97 1.12 13.72
CA LEU A 42 -12.88 1.65 12.91
C LEU A 42 -11.76 0.62 12.76
N PHE A 43 -11.10 0.66 11.61
CA PHE A 43 -9.86 -0.05 11.37
C PHE A 43 -8.71 0.94 11.39
N GLU A 44 -7.63 0.59 12.09
CA GLU A 44 -6.41 1.38 12.16
C GLU A 44 -5.21 0.55 11.73
N LEU A 45 -4.23 1.20 11.10
CA LEU A 45 -2.98 0.53 10.77
C LEU A 45 -2.10 0.39 12.01
N THR A 46 -1.52 -0.80 12.18
CA THR A 46 -0.42 -0.97 13.13
C THR A 46 0.88 -0.42 12.53
N ALA A 47 1.94 -0.32 13.34
CA ALA A 47 3.28 0.02 12.83
C ALA A 47 3.70 -0.88 11.64
N LYS A 48 3.35 -2.17 11.69
CA LYS A 48 3.62 -3.13 10.61
C LYS A 48 2.83 -2.79 9.33
N GLY A 49 1.55 -2.41 9.48
CA GLY A 49 0.70 -1.94 8.38
C GLY A 49 1.24 -0.68 7.72
N ILE A 50 1.67 0.28 8.52
CA ILE A 50 2.26 1.55 8.04
C ILE A 50 3.51 1.28 7.22
N THR A 51 4.47 0.51 7.77
CA THR A 51 5.70 0.16 7.06
C THR A 51 5.41 -0.55 5.74
N ALA A 52 4.44 -1.46 5.70
CA ALA A 52 4.08 -2.16 4.46
C ALA A 52 3.55 -1.22 3.36
N VAL A 53 2.78 -0.20 3.73
CA VAL A 53 2.27 0.82 2.79
C VAL A 53 3.42 1.70 2.29
N GLU A 54 4.31 2.12 3.19
CA GLU A 54 5.48 2.95 2.85
C GLU A 54 6.47 2.20 1.95
N GLU A 55 6.79 0.95 2.26
CA GLU A 55 7.65 0.09 1.46
C GLU A 55 7.07 -0.10 0.04
N HIS A 56 5.75 -0.30 -0.06
CA HIS A 56 5.10 -0.42 -1.35
C HIS A 56 5.11 0.89 -2.13
N ALA A 57 4.87 2.03 -1.48
CA ALA A 57 4.96 3.34 -2.11
C ALA A 57 6.39 3.63 -2.61
N ALA A 58 7.40 3.27 -1.83
CA ALA A 58 8.81 3.39 -2.22
C ALA A 58 9.16 2.45 -3.38
N ALA A 59 8.65 1.22 -3.38
CA ALA A 59 8.83 0.28 -4.49
C ALA A 59 8.20 0.81 -5.78
N LEU A 60 6.99 1.35 -5.70
CA LEU A 60 6.31 1.99 -6.84
C LEU A 60 7.09 3.19 -7.36
N ALA A 61 7.56 4.07 -6.47
CA ALA A 61 8.39 5.21 -6.83
C ALA A 61 9.71 4.77 -7.49
N ALA A 62 10.35 3.70 -7.00
CA ALA A 62 11.56 3.15 -7.61
C ALA A 62 11.33 2.54 -8.99
N SER A 63 10.14 1.98 -9.24
CA SER A 63 9.74 1.49 -10.57
C SER A 63 9.26 2.58 -11.52
N ASP A 64 8.80 3.73 -11.01
CA ASP A 64 8.35 4.89 -11.78
C ASP A 64 9.51 5.83 -12.18
N VAL A 65 10.70 5.63 -11.62
CA VAL A 65 11.94 6.21 -12.17
C VAL A 65 12.33 5.42 -13.41
N GLU A 66 11.64 5.68 -14.53
CA GLU A 66 12.31 5.60 -15.83
C GLU A 66 13.53 6.53 -15.74
N PRO A 67 14.76 6.04 -15.97
CA PRO A 67 15.84 6.96 -16.28
C PRO A 67 15.46 7.60 -17.61
N THR A 68 15.00 8.86 -17.59
CA THR A 68 14.96 9.70 -18.79
C THR A 68 16.40 10.01 -19.17
N SER A 69 17.12 8.99 -19.61
CA SER A 69 18.43 9.06 -20.23
C SER A 69 18.23 8.71 -21.69
N VAL A 70 17.81 9.70 -22.47
CA VAL A 70 18.37 9.86 -23.81
C VAL A 70 18.88 11.28 -23.91
N SER A 71 20.15 11.40 -23.51
CA SER A 71 21.05 12.41 -24.05
C SER A 71 21.19 12.15 -25.56
N SER A 72 20.94 13.15 -26.39
CA SER A 72 21.49 13.23 -27.74
C SER A 72 22.00 14.65 -27.96
N ASP A 73 23.17 14.88 -27.38
CA ASP A 73 24.16 15.81 -27.92
C ASP A 73 24.76 15.20 -29.20
N ARG A 74 24.97 16.03 -30.23
CA ARG A 74 25.80 15.84 -31.45
C ARG A 74 25.18 15.21 -32.70
N SER A 75 24.96 16.02 -33.76
CA SER A 75 25.79 15.98 -34.99
C SER A 75 25.30 16.95 -36.09
N THR A 76 26.28 17.71 -36.61
CA THR A 76 26.40 18.47 -37.88
C THR A 76 25.46 19.64 -38.15
#